data_AF-A0A9Q4C2F0-F1
#
_entry.id   AF-A0A9Q4C2F0-F1
#
_cell.length_a   1.000
_cell.length_b   1.000
_cell.length_c   1.000
_cell.angle_alpha   90.00
_cell.angle_beta   90.00
_cell.angle_gamma   90.00
#
_symmetry.space_group_name_H-M   'P 1'
#
loop_
_entity.id
_entity.type
_entity.pdbx_description
1 polymer ?
#
loop_
_entity_poly.entity_id
_entity_poly.type
_entity_poly.pdbx_seq_one_letter_code
_entity_poly.pdbx_strand_id
1 'polypeptide(L)'
;MEEDTVQFRSKSIKEVLNVLKEIRVGGLNESEVGRVAMERLIPEILSDDEKIELYEMYERGEISKAALEVALGDELNDIERMKEDTSEMAERDTSQYIVE
;
A
#
# COMPACT_ATOMS: atom_id res chain seq x y z
N MET A 1 -16.83 -18.55 1.23
CA MET A 1 -15.74 -17.69 0.77
C MET A 1 -16.20 -17.16 -0.58
N GLU A 2 -17.00 -16.11 -0.58
CA GLU A 2 -17.34 -15.40 -1.82
C GLU A 2 -16.12 -14.56 -2.18
N GLU A 3 -15.50 -14.86 -3.31
CA GLU A 3 -14.47 -14.00 -3.87
C GLU A 3 -15.13 -12.66 -4.23
N ASP A 4 -14.74 -11.60 -3.51
CA ASP A 4 -14.98 -10.22 -3.87
C ASP A 4 -14.31 -9.93 -5.22
N THR A 5 -14.98 -10.36 -6.29
CA THR A 5 -14.55 -10.12 -7.66
C THR A 5 -14.95 -8.72 -8.03
N VAL A 6 -13.95 -7.83 -8.03
CA VAL A 6 -14.08 -6.47 -8.51
C VAL A 6 -14.53 -6.49 -9.97
N GLN A 7 -15.81 -6.20 -10.21
CA GLN A 7 -16.33 -6.17 -11.57
C GLN A 7 -16.01 -4.81 -12.23
N PHE A 8 -15.05 -4.81 -13.15
CA PHE A 8 -14.73 -3.63 -13.96
C PHE A 8 -15.90 -3.28 -14.90
N ARG A 9 -16.46 -2.07 -14.76
CA ARG A 9 -17.64 -1.61 -15.52
C ARG A 9 -17.32 -0.76 -16.76
N SER A 10 -16.06 -0.40 -17.00
CA SER A 10 -15.66 0.43 -18.15
C SER A 10 -15.63 -0.37 -19.46
N LYS A 11 -16.31 0.13 -20.50
CA LYS A 11 -16.36 -0.49 -21.84
C LYS A 11 -14.96 -0.63 -22.47
N SER A 12 -14.14 0.41 -22.37
CA SER A 12 -12.78 0.42 -22.95
C SER A 12 -11.84 -0.57 -22.25
N ILE A 13 -11.94 -0.71 -20.92
CA ILE A 13 -11.12 -1.69 -20.18
C ILE A 13 -11.50 -3.11 -20.61
N LYS A 14 -12.80 -3.40 -20.72
CA LYS A 14 -13.28 -4.72 -21.19
C LYS A 14 -12.80 -5.05 -22.61
N GLU A 15 -12.79 -4.05 -23.49
CA GLU A 15 -12.28 -4.24 -24.85
C GLU A 15 -10.81 -4.65 -24.86
N VAL A 16 -9.97 -3.96 -24.07
CA VAL A 16 -8.55 -4.32 -23.90
C VAL A 16 -8.40 -5.72 -23.31
N LEU A 17 -9.13 -6.06 -22.24
CA LEU A 17 -9.05 -7.38 -21.61
C LEU A 17 -9.44 -8.51 -22.57
N ASN A 18 -10.47 -8.30 -23.40
CA ASN A 18 -10.88 -9.28 -24.41
C ASN A 18 -9.81 -9.47 -25.48
N VAL A 19 -9.23 -8.39 -26.01
CA VAL A 19 -8.11 -8.49 -26.96
C VAL A 19 -6.93 -9.22 -26.33
N LEU A 20 -6.59 -8.92 -25.07
CA LEU A 20 -5.50 -9.59 -24.35
C LEU A 20 -5.73 -11.09 -24.17
N LYS A 21 -6.98 -11.53 -23.92
CA LYS A 21 -7.33 -12.95 -23.85
C LYS A 21 -7.12 -13.68 -25.17
N GLU A 22 -7.36 -13.01 -26.29
CA GLU A 22 -7.19 -13.60 -27.63
C GLU A 22 -5.72 -13.73 -28.02
N ILE A 23 -4.87 -12.78 -27.65
CA ILE A 23 -3.45 -12.78 -28.05
C ILE A 23 -2.53 -13.53 -27.08
N ARG A 24 -2.90 -13.66 -25.80
CA ARG A 24 -2.02 -14.23 -24.77
C ARG A 24 -2.17 -15.75 -24.70
N VAL A 25 -1.13 -16.46 -25.15
CA VAL A 25 -1.01 -17.91 -24.95
C VAL A 25 -0.93 -18.20 -23.45
N GLY A 26 -1.95 -18.88 -22.91
CA GLY A 26 -2.10 -19.15 -21.47
C GLY A 26 -3.29 -18.45 -20.81
N GLY A 27 -3.99 -17.57 -21.53
CA GLY A 27 -5.16 -16.85 -21.01
C GLY A 27 -4.80 -15.67 -20.11
N LEU A 28 -5.82 -15.01 -19.56
CA LEU A 28 -5.70 -13.86 -18.68
C LEU A 28 -6.55 -14.09 -17.42
N ASN A 29 -5.93 -14.02 -16.25
CA ASN A 29 -6.65 -14.00 -14.97
C ASN A 29 -7.06 -12.56 -14.65
N GLU A 30 -8.31 -12.21 -14.93
CA GLU A 30 -8.83 -10.85 -14.69
C GLU A 30 -8.83 -10.48 -13.19
N SER A 31 -9.04 -11.45 -12.30
CA SER A 31 -9.01 -11.20 -10.85
C SER A 31 -7.61 -10.81 -10.40
N GLU A 32 -6.58 -11.47 -10.92
CA GLU A 32 -5.18 -11.12 -10.62
C GLU A 32 -4.82 -9.74 -11.18
N VAL A 33 -5.25 -9.43 -12.41
CA VAL A 33 -5.08 -8.10 -12.99
C VAL A 33 -5.77 -7.04 -12.14
N GLY A 34 -6.99 -7.31 -11.67
CA GLY A 34 -7.74 -6.42 -10.80
C GLY A 34 -7.05 -6.16 -9.47
N ARG A 35 -6.54 -7.22 -8.83
CA ARG A 35 -5.78 -7.11 -7.58
C ARG A 35 -4.52 -6.26 -7.76
N VAL A 36 -3.71 -6.56 -8.77
CA VAL A 36 -2.48 -5.79 -9.06
C VAL A 36 -2.79 -4.34 -9.42
N ALA A 37 -3.90 -4.09 -10.12
CA ALA A 37 -4.33 -2.73 -10.42
C ALA A 37 -4.74 -1.98 -9.15
N MET A 38 -5.46 -2.61 -8.23
CA MET A 38 -5.84 -2.01 -6.95
C MET A 38 -4.63 -1.71 -6.07
N GLU A 39 -3.71 -2.67 -5.91
CA GLU A 39 -2.47 -2.47 -5.14
C GLU A 39 -1.63 -1.29 -5.66
N ARG A 40 -1.68 -1.02 -6.97
CA ARG A 40 -1.01 0.14 -7.58
C ARG A 40 -1.77 1.46 -7.40
N LEU A 41 -3.10 1.42 -7.49
CA LEU A 41 -3.93 2.63 -7.48
C LEU A 41 -4.20 3.14 -6.06
N ILE A 42 -4.26 2.27 -5.06
CA ILE A 42 -4.55 2.67 -3.67
C ILE A 42 -3.60 3.78 -3.20
N PRO A 43 -2.26 3.66 -3.32
CA PRO A 43 -1.35 4.75 -2.93
C PRO A 43 -1.55 6.05 -3.70
N GLU A 44 -1.98 5.98 -4.96
CA GLU A 44 -2.17 7.15 -5.84
C GLU A 44 -3.45 7.93 -5.55
N ILE A 45 -4.49 7.28 -5.01
CA ILE A 45 -5.80 7.90 -4.77
C ILE A 45 -5.97 8.43 -3.34
N LEU A 46 -5.11 8.02 -2.41
CA LEU A 46 -5.17 8.46 -1.02
C LEU A 46 -4.58 9.88 -0.89
N SER A 47 -5.31 10.74 -0.19
CA SER A 47 -4.80 12.02 0.28
C SER A 47 -3.81 11.85 1.44
N ASP A 48 -3.00 12.87 1.69
CA ASP A 48 -2.04 12.87 2.81
C ASP A 48 -2.73 12.64 4.16
N ASP A 49 -3.91 13.25 4.38
CA ASP A 49 -4.69 13.07 5.61
C ASP A 49 -5.17 11.62 5.78
N GLU A 50 -5.62 10.97 4.70
CA GLU A 50 -6.04 9.55 4.74
C GLU A 50 -4.86 8.63 5.01
N LYS A 51 -3.68 8.93 4.45
CA LYS A 51 -2.44 8.20 4.72
C LYS A 51 -2.03 8.29 6.19
N ILE A 52 -2.14 9.49 6.78
CA ILE A 52 -1.87 9.72 8.21
C ILE A 52 -2.83 8.89 9.08
N GLU A 53 -4.13 8.95 8.82
CA GLU A 53 -5.12 8.18 9.59
C GLU A 53 -4.84 6.67 9.52
N LEU A 54 -4.53 6.14 8.32
CA LEU A 54 -4.19 4.72 8.16
C LEU A 54 -2.94 4.33 8.96
N TYR A 55 -1.95 5.21 9.03
CA TYR A 55 -0.76 4.99 9.87
C TYR A 55 -1.12 4.96 11.36
N GLU A 56 -1.97 5.87 11.84
CA GLU A 56 -2.41 5.86 13.23
C GLU A 56 -3.24 4.62 13.56
N MET A 57 -4.10 4.17 12.65
CA MET A 57 -4.84 2.91 12.78
C MET A 57 -3.89 1.71 12.89
N TYR A 58 -2.79 1.71 12.15
CA TYR A 58 -1.76 0.68 12.27
C TYR A 58 -1.08 0.69 13.64
N GLU A 59 -0.70 1.86 14.16
CA GLU A 59 -0.10 2.01 15.50
C GLU A 59 -1.07 1.54 16.60
N ARG A 60 -2.38 1.71 16.41
CA ARG A 60 -3.43 1.19 17.33
C ARG A 60 -3.70 -0.31 17.15
N GLY A 61 -3.09 -0.96 16.16
CA GLY A 61 -3.31 -2.38 15.84
C GLY A 61 -4.65 -2.68 15.16
N GLU A 62 -5.33 -1.66 14.63
CA GLU A 62 -6.63 -1.79 13.95
C GLU A 62 -6.48 -2.35 12.53
N ILE A 63 -5.32 -2.10 11.89
CA ILE A 63 -4.96 -2.68 10.60
C ILE A 63 -3.60 -3.37 10.67
N SER A 64 -3.41 -4.37 9.81
CA SER A 64 -2.13 -5.09 9.72
C SER A 64 -1.06 -4.27 8.99
N LYS A 65 0.23 -4.56 9.26
CA LYS A 65 1.35 -3.97 8.50
C LYS A 65 1.21 -4.21 7.00
N ALA A 66 0.77 -5.40 6.57
CA ALA A 66 0.55 -5.71 5.16
C ALA A 66 -0.53 -4.82 4.51
N ALA A 67 -1.58 -4.44 5.25
CA ALA A 67 -2.57 -3.49 4.75
C ALA A 67 -2.00 -2.08 4.64
N LEU A 68 -1.16 -1.68 5.60
CA LEU A 68 -0.46 -0.39 5.56
C LEU A 68 0.55 -0.33 4.41
N GLU A 69 1.27 -1.42 4.12
CA GLU A 69 2.19 -1.54 2.99
C GLU A 69 1.47 -1.36 1.65
N VAL A 70 0.25 -1.90 1.50
CA VAL A 70 -0.58 -1.66 0.30
C VAL A 70 -1.04 -0.21 0.21
N ALA A 71 -1.34 0.43 1.35
CA ALA A 71 -1.82 1.81 1.38
C ALA A 71 -0.74 2.84 1.09
N LEU A 72 0.43 2.68 1.71
CA LEU A 72 1.51 3.66 1.70
C LEU A 72 2.63 3.31 0.71
N GLY A 73 2.70 2.06 0.25
CA GLY A 73 3.70 1.61 -0.73
C GLY A 73 5.12 1.98 -0.31
N ASP A 74 5.84 2.66 -1.20
CA ASP A 74 7.21 3.11 -0.96
C ASP A 74 7.33 4.18 0.14
N GLU A 75 6.28 4.98 0.38
CA GLU A 75 6.29 6.03 1.41
C GLU A 75 6.39 5.45 2.82
N LEU A 76 5.88 4.23 3.04
CA LEU A 76 6.05 3.56 4.33
C LEU A 76 7.52 3.30 4.64
N ASN A 77 8.31 2.91 3.64
CA ASN A 77 9.74 2.68 3.82
C ASN A 77 10.47 3.99 4.15
N ASP A 78 10.05 5.11 3.58
CA ASP A 78 10.58 6.43 3.93
C ASP A 78 10.24 6.82 5.37
N ILE A 79 8.99 6.59 5.80
CA ILE A 79 8.55 6.87 7.17
C ILE A 79 9.30 6.01 8.20
N GLU A 80 9.47 4.71 7.92
CA GLU A 80 10.20 3.80 8.81
C GLU A 80 11.68 4.20 8.93
N ARG A 81 12.34 4.55 7.81
CA ARG A 81 13.72 5.07 7.82
C ARG A 81 13.84 6.37 8.62
N MET A 82 12.92 7.31 8.42
CA MET A 82 12.93 8.57 9.18
C MET A 82 12.71 8.36 10.68
N LYS A 83 11.85 7.41 11.06
CA LYS A 83 11.66 7.03 12.47
C LYS A 83 12.92 6.43 13.08
N GLU A 84 13.61 5.55 12.37
CA GLU A 84 14.86 4.93 12.82
C GLU A 84 15.94 6.00 13.04
N ASP A 85 16.17 6.89 12.06
CA ASP A 85 17.12 8.00 12.17
C ASP A 85 16.78 8.95 13.34
N THR A 86 15.48 9.25 13.54
CA THR A 86 15.02 10.10 14.64
C THR A 86 15.21 9.43 15.99
N SER A 87 14.96 8.12 16.09
CA SER A 87 15.15 7.33 17.32
C SER A 87 16.63 7.24 17.67
N GLU A 88 17.51 6.99 16.69
CA GLU A 88 18.95 6.96 16.90
C GLU A 88 19.50 8.31 17.37
N MET A 89 18.96 9.42 16.86
CA MET A 89 19.34 10.76 17.33
C MET A 89 18.81 11.04 18.75
N ALA A 90 17.58 10.63 19.07
CA ALA A 90 16.98 10.82 20.40
C ALA A 90 17.71 10.01 21.50
N GLU A 91 18.16 8.79 21.20
CA GLU A 91 18.98 7.97 22.10
C GLU A 91 20.38 8.57 22.35
N ARG A 92 20.95 9.23 21.34
CA ARG A 92 22.25 9.91 21.45
C ARG A 92 22.16 11.20 22.26
N ASP A 93 21.04 11.91 22.19
CA ASP A 93 20.82 13.17 22.92
C ASP A 93 20.50 12.92 24.41
N THR A 94 19.76 11.86 24.74
CA THR A 94 19.55 11.44 26.13
C THR A 94 20.79 10.83 26.79
N SER A 95 21.72 10.27 26.00
CA SER A 95 23.02 9.78 26.51
C SER A 95 24.00 10.90 26.87
N GLN A 96 23.78 12.15 26.41
CA GLN A 96 24.57 13.31 26.86
C GLN A 96 24.03 13.95 28.15
N TYR A 97 22.91 13.46 28.69
CA TYR A 97 22.28 13.95 29.93
C TYR A 97 22.26 12.89 31.04
N ILE A 98 23.30 12.05 31.11
CA ILE A 98 23.67 11.33 32.34
C ILE A 98 25.08 11.78 32.71
N VAL A 99 25.20 13.01 33.20
CA VAL A 99 26.41 13.52 33.85
C VAL A 99 26.01 13.93 35.26
N GLU A 100 26.51 13.13 36.22
CA GLU A 100 26.55 13.30 37.69
C GLU A 100 25.24 13.38 38.51
#